data_AF-A0A529NR55-F1
#
_entry.id   AF-A0A529NR55-F1
#
_cell.length_a   1.000
_cell.length_b   1.000
_cell.length_c   1.000
_cell.angle_alpha   90.00
_cell.angle_beta   90.00
_cell.angle_gamma   90.00
#
_symmetry.space_group_name_H-M   'P 1'
#
loop_
_entity.id
_entity.type
_entity.pdbx_description
1 polymer ?
#
loop_
_entity_poly.entity_id
_entity_poly.type
_entity_poly.pdbx_seq_one_letter_code
_entity_poly.pdbx_strand_id
1 'polypeptide(L)'
;IGVLEAQRAESASTLASLQLGRDKAARDLSFTVLKAPYDGVVGNRSVEQGDLVSPGQKLAVVVPMDKLYIVGNFKETQLGHLVAGEKVRITVDAIDGQSFEGTVSSLAPASGAVFSLLPPENATGNFTKVVQRVPVRIDVPADVLKTGKLRAGLSVIVAADSRTAPAATAN
;
A
#
# COMPACT_ATOMS: atom_id res chain seq x y z
N ILE A 1 -46.74 37.47 21.60
CA ILE A 1 -46.47 36.36 20.64
C ILE A 1 -44.98 36.25 20.33
N GLY A 2 -44.30 37.34 19.92
CA GLY A 2 -42.86 37.29 19.60
C GLY A 2 -41.91 36.81 20.72
N VAL A 3 -42.20 37.09 21.99
CA VAL A 3 -41.38 36.59 23.12
C VAL A 3 -41.46 35.06 23.25
N LEU A 4 -42.64 34.47 23.04
CA LEU A 4 -42.84 33.02 23.09
C LEU A 4 -42.16 32.31 21.90
N GLU A 5 -42.15 32.95 20.73
CA GLU A 5 -41.43 32.44 19.55
C GLU A 5 -39.91 32.48 19.77
N ALA A 6 -39.38 33.57 20.32
CA ALA A 6 -37.97 33.69 20.67
C ALA A 6 -37.56 32.63 21.72
N GLN A 7 -38.36 32.43 22.76
CA GLN A 7 -38.10 31.43 23.80
C GLN A 7 -38.17 29.98 23.27
N ARG A 8 -39.05 29.71 22.29
CA ARG A 8 -39.13 28.42 21.60
C ARG A 8 -37.90 28.19 20.72
N ALA A 9 -37.46 29.21 20.00
CA ALA A 9 -36.26 29.14 19.16
C ALA A 9 -34.99 28.90 20.00
N GLU A 10 -34.87 29.59 21.14
CA GLU A 10 -33.78 29.37 22.10
C GLU A 10 -33.79 27.94 22.63
N SER A 11 -34.94 27.46 23.11
CA SER A 11 -35.09 26.08 23.60
C SER A 11 -34.75 25.04 22.53
N ALA A 12 -35.14 25.29 21.27
CA ALA A 12 -34.80 24.42 20.14
C ALA A 12 -33.28 24.38 19.89
N SER A 13 -32.59 25.53 19.94
CA SER A 13 -31.13 25.59 19.84
C SER A 13 -30.42 24.89 21.00
N THR A 14 -30.93 25.01 22.23
CA THR A 14 -30.38 24.30 23.39
C THR A 14 -30.56 22.78 23.23
N LEU A 15 -31.73 22.33 22.80
CA LEU A 15 -31.99 20.91 22.53
C LEU A 15 -31.04 20.38 21.45
N ALA A 16 -30.87 21.10 20.34
CA ALA A 16 -29.94 20.72 19.28
C ALA A 16 -28.50 20.63 19.81
N SER A 17 -28.06 21.57 20.64
CA SER A 17 -26.70 21.55 21.24
C SER A 17 -26.50 20.34 22.17
N LEU A 18 -27.50 20.02 22.99
CA LEU A 18 -27.45 18.84 23.87
C LEU A 18 -27.45 17.52 23.07
N GLN A 19 -28.22 17.46 21.97
CA GLN A 19 -28.20 16.32 21.07
C GLN A 19 -26.83 16.13 20.41
N LEU A 20 -26.22 17.22 19.91
CA LEU A 20 -24.86 17.19 19.37
C LEU A 20 -23.84 16.72 20.41
N GLY A 21 -23.98 17.15 21.67
CA GLY A 21 -23.14 16.70 22.78
C GLY A 21 -23.29 15.21 23.06
N ARG A 22 -24.52 14.69 23.08
CA ARG A 22 -24.81 13.26 23.22
C ARG A 22 -24.20 12.45 22.06
N ASP A 23 -24.40 12.91 20.83
CA ASP A 23 -23.93 12.22 19.63
C ASP A 23 -22.41 12.25 19.51
N LYS A 24 -21.76 13.32 20.03
CA LYS A 24 -20.31 13.36 20.21
C LYS A 24 -19.84 12.31 21.22
N ALA A 25 -20.43 12.27 22.41
CA ALA A 25 -20.08 11.29 23.44
C ALA A 25 -20.28 9.84 22.97
N ALA A 26 -21.35 9.58 22.20
CA ALA A 26 -21.60 8.27 21.61
C ALA A 26 -20.51 7.87 20.59
N ARG A 27 -20.04 8.83 19.77
CA ARG A 27 -18.92 8.59 18.83
C ARG A 27 -17.61 8.36 19.58
N ASP A 28 -17.31 9.16 20.59
CA ASP A 28 -16.09 9.01 21.39
C ASP A 28 -16.05 7.63 22.08
N LEU A 29 -17.19 7.15 22.59
CA LEU A 29 -17.33 5.78 23.12
C LEU A 29 -17.09 4.73 22.01
N SER A 30 -17.63 4.93 20.81
CA SER A 30 -17.42 3.98 19.71
C SER A 30 -15.95 3.87 19.27
N PHE A 31 -15.17 4.96 19.41
CA PHE A 31 -13.74 4.98 19.09
C PHE A 31 -12.86 4.26 20.11
N THR A 32 -13.40 3.85 21.27
CA THR A 32 -12.68 2.99 22.23
C THR A 32 -12.46 1.57 21.70
N VAL A 33 -13.28 1.12 20.74
CA VAL A 33 -13.16 -0.20 20.11
C VAL A 33 -12.57 -0.03 18.71
N LEU A 34 -11.25 -0.26 18.60
CA LEU A 34 -10.60 -0.27 17.30
C LEU A 34 -10.92 -1.56 16.55
N LYS A 35 -11.50 -1.43 15.35
CA LYS A 35 -11.78 -2.53 14.43
C LYS A 35 -10.85 -2.47 13.23
N ALA A 36 -10.50 -3.62 12.68
CA ALA A 36 -9.75 -3.69 11.42
C ALA A 36 -10.64 -3.18 10.28
N PRO A 37 -10.13 -2.28 9.39
CA PRO A 37 -10.90 -1.77 8.26
C PRO A 37 -11.03 -2.77 7.11
N TYR A 38 -10.23 -3.83 7.09
CA TYR A 38 -10.23 -4.89 6.09
C TYR A 38 -9.65 -6.19 6.67
N ASP A 39 -9.89 -7.31 5.99
CA ASP A 39 -9.35 -8.61 6.33
C ASP A 39 -7.84 -8.68 6.08
N GLY A 40 -7.09 -9.28 6.99
CA GLY A 40 -5.65 -9.40 6.86
C GLY A 40 -4.99 -10.03 8.07
N VAL A 41 -3.66 -10.10 8.02
CA VAL A 41 -2.83 -10.64 9.10
C VAL A 41 -2.18 -9.50 9.87
N VAL A 42 -2.21 -9.55 11.20
CA VAL A 42 -1.52 -8.56 12.04
C VAL A 42 -0.02 -8.87 12.04
N GLY A 43 0.77 -8.02 11.39
CA GLY A 43 2.21 -8.23 11.19
C GLY A 43 3.10 -7.65 12.30
N ASN A 44 2.61 -6.66 13.05
CA ASN A 44 3.31 -6.07 14.20
C ASN A 44 2.27 -5.43 15.14
N ARG A 45 2.19 -5.88 16.40
CA ARG A 45 1.37 -5.29 17.46
C ARG A 45 2.32 -4.63 18.46
N SER A 46 2.28 -3.30 18.54
CA SER A 46 3.19 -2.50 19.36
C SER A 46 2.57 -2.06 20.70
N VAL A 47 1.50 -2.73 21.12
CA VAL A 47 0.82 -2.46 22.38
C VAL A 47 0.44 -3.75 23.09
N GLU A 48 0.45 -3.66 24.41
CA GLU A 48 0.02 -4.71 25.33
C GLU A 48 -1.13 -4.25 26.20
N GLN A 49 -1.74 -5.21 26.90
CA GLN A 49 -2.83 -4.90 27.80
C GLN A 49 -2.31 -4.07 28.98
N GLY A 50 -2.92 -2.90 29.20
CA GLY A 50 -2.53 -1.97 30.26
C GLY A 50 -1.74 -0.76 29.76
N ASP A 51 -1.32 -0.76 28.49
CA ASP A 51 -0.64 0.40 27.90
C ASP A 51 -1.58 1.59 27.74
N LEU A 52 -1.08 2.78 28.11
CA LEU A 52 -1.75 4.03 27.82
C LEU A 52 -1.45 4.43 26.36
N VAL A 53 -2.49 4.48 25.54
CA VAL A 53 -2.39 4.85 24.12
C VAL A 53 -2.95 6.25 23.89
N SER A 54 -2.29 7.00 23.00
CA SER A 54 -2.73 8.34 22.61
C SER A 54 -3.35 8.35 21.21
N PRO A 55 -4.31 9.26 20.91
CA PRO A 55 -4.84 9.42 19.56
C PRO A 55 -3.73 9.65 18.53
N GLY A 56 -3.77 8.89 17.43
CA GLY A 56 -2.75 8.95 16.37
C GLY A 56 -1.56 8.00 16.57
N GLN A 57 -1.45 7.32 17.72
CA GLN A 57 -0.43 6.31 17.94
C GLN A 57 -0.72 5.05 17.09
N LYS A 58 0.31 4.53 16.42
CA LYS A 58 0.22 3.29 15.67
C LYS A 58 0.23 2.10 16.64
N LEU A 59 -0.87 1.34 16.70
CA LEU A 59 -1.00 0.22 17.64
C LEU A 59 -0.69 -1.13 17.00
N ALA A 60 -1.14 -1.32 15.75
CA ALA A 60 -0.89 -2.53 15.00
C ALA A 60 -0.84 -2.27 13.50
N VAL A 61 -0.18 -3.17 12.77
CA VAL A 61 -0.17 -3.17 11.31
C VAL A 61 -0.94 -4.39 10.81
N VAL A 62 -2.00 -4.16 10.04
CA VAL A 62 -2.75 -5.21 9.34
C VAL A 62 -2.26 -5.27 7.90
N VAL A 63 -1.93 -6.45 7.41
CA VAL A 63 -1.46 -6.68 6.04
C VAL A 63 -2.49 -7.53 5.29
N PRO A 64 -3.08 -7.04 4.19
CA PRO A 64 -4.02 -7.82 3.39
C PRO A 64 -3.26 -8.92 2.62
N MET A 65 -3.69 -10.18 2.77
CA MET A 65 -3.05 -11.33 2.10
C MET A 65 -3.62 -11.57 0.69
N ASP A 66 -4.78 -10.98 0.38
CA ASP A 66 -5.49 -11.08 -0.90
C ASP A 66 -4.94 -10.14 -1.98
N LYS A 67 -4.15 -9.13 -1.60
CA LYS A 67 -3.62 -8.09 -2.51
C LYS A 67 -2.10 -7.94 -2.41
N LEU A 68 -1.39 -9.06 -2.31
CA LEU A 68 0.07 -9.03 -2.38
C LEU A 68 0.53 -8.77 -3.81
N TYR A 69 1.52 -7.92 -3.94
CA TYR A 69 2.17 -7.58 -5.20
C TYR A 69 3.68 -7.69 -5.03
N ILE A 70 4.37 -7.83 -6.15
CA ILE A 70 5.82 -7.93 -6.20
C ILE A 70 6.37 -6.64 -6.80
N VAL A 71 7.42 -6.12 -6.21
CA VAL A 71 8.17 -4.97 -6.75
C VAL A 71 9.51 -5.48 -7.26
N GLY A 72 9.63 -5.58 -8.59
CA GLY A 72 10.88 -5.90 -9.26
C GLY A 72 11.68 -4.64 -9.55
N ASN A 73 12.92 -4.57 -9.06
CA ASN A 73 13.82 -3.45 -9.36
C ASN A 73 14.65 -3.75 -10.60
N PHE A 74 14.18 -3.33 -11.78
CA PHE A 74 14.85 -3.57 -13.06
C PHE A 74 15.85 -2.46 -13.39
N LYS A 75 16.93 -2.79 -14.11
CA LYS A 75 17.86 -1.76 -14.63
C LYS A 75 17.15 -0.94 -15.70
N GLU A 76 17.48 0.34 -15.80
CA GLU A 76 16.95 1.23 -16.84
C GLU A 76 17.09 0.65 -18.26
N THR A 77 18.23 0.01 -18.55
CA THR A 77 18.49 -0.64 -19.84
C THR A 77 17.57 -1.83 -20.14
N GLN A 78 16.91 -2.39 -19.13
CA GLN A 78 15.99 -3.53 -19.24
C GLN A 78 14.53 -3.08 -19.39
N LEU A 79 14.22 -1.79 -19.18
CA LEU A 79 12.86 -1.26 -19.28
C LEU A 79 12.37 -1.15 -20.73
N GLY A 80 13.28 -0.94 -21.70
CA GLY A 80 12.91 -0.69 -23.09
C GLY A 80 12.12 -1.83 -23.75
N HIS A 81 12.13 -3.02 -23.15
CA HIS A 81 11.40 -4.20 -23.64
C HIS A 81 10.27 -4.64 -22.71
N LEU A 82 10.05 -3.92 -21.59
CA LEU A 82 9.11 -4.29 -20.54
C LEU A 82 7.83 -3.46 -20.69
N VAL A 83 6.72 -4.12 -21.00
CA VAL A 83 5.43 -3.45 -21.26
C VAL A 83 4.42 -3.83 -20.17
N ALA A 84 3.54 -2.89 -19.80
CA ALA A 84 2.42 -3.21 -18.92
C ALA A 84 1.53 -4.29 -19.57
N GLY A 85 1.16 -5.31 -18.80
CA GLY A 85 0.43 -6.48 -19.27
C GLY A 85 1.30 -7.68 -19.66
N GLU A 86 2.63 -7.52 -19.73
CA GLU A 86 3.55 -8.61 -20.02
C GLU A 86 3.56 -9.68 -18.91
N LYS A 87 3.75 -10.95 -19.30
CA LYS A 87 3.86 -12.08 -18.37
C LYS A 87 5.31 -12.24 -17.95
N VAL A 88 5.54 -12.36 -16.65
CA VAL A 88 6.88 -12.53 -16.08
C VAL A 88 6.92 -13.78 -15.22
N ARG A 89 8.01 -14.55 -15.33
CA ARG A 89 8.23 -15.72 -14.47
C ARG A 89 8.86 -15.28 -13.17
N ILE A 90 8.21 -15.61 -12.08
CA ILE A 90 8.64 -15.26 -10.73
C ILE A 90 8.98 -16.54 -10.00
N THR A 91 10.16 -16.59 -9.41
CA THR A 91 10.62 -17.69 -8.56
C THR A 91 10.81 -17.18 -7.15
N VAL A 92 10.27 -17.89 -6.17
CA VAL A 92 10.31 -17.50 -4.76
C VAL A 92 10.92 -18.61 -3.93
N ASP A 93 12.00 -18.30 -3.22
CA ASP A 93 12.73 -19.28 -2.41
C ASP A 93 11.87 -19.87 -1.29
N ALA A 94 10.91 -19.09 -0.78
CA ALA A 94 9.96 -19.52 0.26
C ALA A 94 8.94 -20.56 -0.19
N ILE A 95 8.84 -20.86 -1.49
CA ILE A 95 7.96 -21.89 -2.04
C ILE A 95 8.79 -23.01 -2.68
N ASP A 96 9.90 -23.39 -2.05
CA ASP A 96 10.77 -24.50 -2.51
C ASP A 96 11.27 -24.31 -3.96
N GLY A 97 11.47 -23.06 -4.38
CA GLY A 97 11.90 -22.73 -5.75
C GLY A 97 10.82 -22.90 -6.82
N GLN A 98 9.54 -23.02 -6.44
CA GLN A 98 8.44 -23.02 -7.40
C GLN A 98 8.37 -21.67 -8.13
N SER A 99 8.16 -21.77 -9.44
CA SER A 99 7.96 -20.60 -10.30
C SER A 99 6.50 -20.47 -10.69
N PHE A 100 6.02 -19.24 -10.73
CA PHE A 100 4.68 -18.91 -11.20
C PHE A 100 4.72 -17.71 -12.13
N GLU A 101 3.67 -17.54 -12.93
CA GLU A 101 3.54 -16.40 -13.84
C GLU A 101 2.83 -15.25 -13.14
N GLY A 102 3.49 -14.09 -13.07
CA GLY A 102 2.86 -12.82 -12.70
C GLY A 102 2.61 -11.96 -13.91
N THR A 103 1.85 -10.89 -13.73
CA THR A 103 1.56 -9.92 -14.80
C THR A 103 2.10 -8.56 -14.41
N VAL A 104 2.82 -7.90 -15.31
CA VAL A 104 3.31 -6.53 -15.07
C VAL A 104 2.12 -5.59 -15.03
N SER A 105 1.86 -4.99 -13.87
CA SER A 105 0.70 -4.11 -13.69
C SER A 105 1.01 -2.70 -14.18
N SER A 106 2.16 -2.18 -13.77
CA SER A 106 2.56 -0.80 -14.00
C SER A 106 4.05 -0.60 -13.80
N LEU A 107 4.63 0.25 -14.62
CA LEU A 107 5.98 0.78 -14.43
C LEU A 107 5.86 2.12 -13.68
N ALA A 108 6.73 2.36 -12.69
CA ALA A 108 6.74 3.66 -12.03
C ALA A 108 7.16 4.76 -13.04
N PRO A 109 6.53 5.94 -13.01
CA PRO A 109 6.82 7.03 -13.96
C PRO A 109 8.21 7.65 -13.75
N ALA A 110 8.91 7.33 -12.67
CA ALA A 110 10.25 7.82 -12.36
C ALA A 110 11.09 6.75 -11.65
N SER A 111 12.42 6.87 -11.74
CA SER A 111 13.38 5.96 -11.12
C SER A 111 13.46 6.15 -9.61
N GLY A 112 13.91 5.12 -8.88
CA GLY A 112 14.01 5.15 -7.41
C GLY A 112 14.92 6.27 -6.87
N ALA A 113 15.83 6.80 -7.69
CA ALA A 113 16.71 7.91 -7.33
C ALA A 113 15.99 9.24 -7.14
N VAL A 114 14.87 9.48 -7.83
CA VAL A 114 14.07 10.72 -7.71
C VAL A 114 13.23 10.72 -6.42
N PHE A 115 12.95 9.54 -5.87
CA PHE A 115 12.17 9.37 -4.63
C PHE A 115 13.04 9.12 -3.39
N SER A 116 14.36 9.11 -3.52
CA SER A 116 15.29 8.94 -2.40
C SER A 116 15.47 10.26 -1.64
N LEU A 117 15.43 10.22 -0.31
CA LEU A 117 15.73 11.38 0.55
C LEU A 117 17.16 11.89 0.37
N LEU A 118 18.08 11.03 -0.07
CA LEU A 118 19.42 11.40 -0.54
C LEU A 118 19.58 10.89 -1.98
N PRO A 119 19.42 11.75 -2.98
CA PRO A 119 19.85 11.45 -4.34
C PRO A 119 21.38 11.25 -4.36
N PRO A 120 21.93 10.31 -5.14
CA PRO A 120 23.36 10.22 -5.34
C PRO A 120 23.86 11.48 -6.08
N GLU A 121 24.47 12.42 -5.36
CA GLU A 121 25.20 13.55 -5.94
C GLU A 121 26.51 13.04 -6.55
N ASN A 122 26.54 12.87 -7.87
CA ASN A 122 27.76 12.54 -8.60
C ASN A 122 28.64 13.79 -8.79
N ALA A 123 28.96 14.50 -7.70
CA ALA A 123 29.68 15.77 -7.71
C ALA A 123 31.22 15.64 -7.86
N THR A 124 31.73 14.54 -8.40
CA THR A 124 33.18 14.27 -8.44
C THR A 124 33.62 13.59 -9.74
N GLY A 125 33.48 14.27 -10.88
CA GLY A 125 34.26 14.02 -12.11
C GLY A 125 34.35 12.60 -12.68
N ASN A 126 33.56 11.65 -12.21
CA ASN A 126 33.61 10.25 -12.60
C ASN A 126 32.55 10.01 -13.69
N PHE A 127 32.99 9.97 -14.95
CA PHE A 127 32.14 9.74 -16.13
C PHE A 127 31.61 8.29 -16.26
N THR A 128 31.60 7.52 -15.17
CA THR A 128 31.09 6.14 -15.21
C THR A 128 29.57 6.17 -15.09
N LYS A 129 28.87 5.85 -16.19
CA LYS A 129 27.40 5.77 -16.23
C LYS A 129 26.89 4.74 -15.21
N VAL A 130 26.31 5.22 -14.11
CA VAL A 130 25.65 4.37 -13.10
C VAL A 130 24.22 4.08 -13.58
N VAL A 131 23.91 2.81 -13.84
CA VAL A 131 22.56 2.39 -14.23
C VAL A 131 21.59 2.56 -13.07
N GLN A 132 20.51 3.30 -13.29
CA GLN A 132 19.45 3.46 -12.31
C GLN A 132 18.53 2.24 -12.32
N ARG A 133 17.90 1.98 -11.17
CA ARG A 133 16.87 0.94 -11.05
C ARG A 133 15.50 1.58 -10.97
N VAL A 134 14.57 1.01 -11.74
CA VAL A 134 13.18 1.45 -11.78
C VAL A 134 12.31 0.36 -11.18
N PRO A 135 11.49 0.68 -10.17
CA PRO A 135 10.56 -0.27 -9.59
C PRO A 135 9.42 -0.56 -10.58
N VAL A 136 9.24 -1.83 -10.88
CA VAL A 136 8.13 -2.36 -11.70
C VAL A 136 7.23 -3.16 -10.78
N ARG A 137 5.93 -2.84 -10.82
CA ARG A 137 4.92 -3.55 -10.04
C ARG A 137 4.39 -4.73 -10.85
N ILE A 138 4.35 -5.88 -10.19
CA ILE A 138 3.92 -7.14 -10.78
C ILE A 138 2.82 -7.71 -9.89
N ASP A 139 1.67 -7.97 -10.49
CA ASP A 139 0.54 -8.59 -9.81
C ASP A 139 0.72 -10.12 -9.76
N VAL A 140 0.41 -10.67 -8.59
CA VAL A 140 0.48 -12.11 -8.31
C VAL A 140 -0.90 -12.73 -8.57
N PRO A 141 -0.98 -13.87 -9.27
CA PRO A 141 -2.25 -14.55 -9.52
C PRO A 141 -2.88 -15.05 -8.21
N ALA A 142 -4.22 -15.01 -8.15
CA ALA A 142 -4.99 -15.35 -6.96
C ALA A 142 -4.74 -16.79 -6.47
N ASP A 143 -4.45 -17.74 -7.38
CA ASP A 143 -4.19 -19.14 -7.02
C ASP A 143 -2.92 -19.30 -6.20
N VAL A 144 -1.90 -18.48 -6.47
CA VAL A 144 -0.66 -18.46 -5.69
C VAL A 144 -0.88 -17.77 -4.35
N LEU A 145 -1.68 -16.70 -4.30
CA LEU A 145 -2.02 -16.02 -3.04
C LEU A 145 -2.77 -16.94 -2.07
N LYS A 146 -3.66 -17.79 -2.57
CA LYS A 146 -4.40 -18.78 -1.77
C LYS A 146 -3.51 -19.80 -1.06
N THR A 147 -2.29 -20.04 -1.56
CA THR A 147 -1.35 -20.96 -0.89
C THR A 147 -0.91 -20.44 0.49
N GLY A 148 -1.04 -19.13 0.76
CA GLY A 148 -0.67 -18.51 2.03
C GLY A 148 0.84 -18.54 2.35
N LYS A 149 1.67 -19.01 1.40
CA LYS A 149 3.13 -19.10 1.57
C LYS A 149 3.85 -17.79 1.27
N LEU A 150 3.23 -16.91 0.48
CA LEU A 150 3.78 -15.59 0.19
C LEU A 150 3.53 -14.62 1.36
N ARG A 151 4.59 -13.94 1.78
CA ARG A 151 4.57 -12.91 2.82
C ARG A 151 5.28 -11.66 2.33
N ALA A 152 4.84 -10.51 2.81
CA ALA A 152 5.53 -9.25 2.56
C ALA A 152 6.97 -9.31 3.12
N GLY A 153 7.94 -8.85 2.34
CA GLY A 153 9.36 -8.85 2.70
C GLY A 153 10.17 -10.04 2.19
N LEU A 154 9.55 -11.02 1.54
CA LEU A 154 10.29 -12.11 0.88
C LEU A 154 11.05 -11.60 -0.35
N SER A 155 12.24 -12.16 -0.56
CA SER A 155 13.03 -11.93 -1.78
C SER A 155 12.54 -12.85 -2.89
N VAL A 156 12.55 -12.33 -4.12
CA VAL A 156 12.09 -13.07 -5.31
C VAL A 156 13.01 -12.82 -6.49
N ILE A 157 13.12 -13.81 -7.36
CA ILE A 157 13.83 -13.70 -8.64
C ILE A 157 12.78 -13.53 -9.73
N VAL A 158 12.87 -12.43 -10.48
CA VAL A 158 11.96 -12.15 -11.59
C VAL A 158 12.72 -12.25 -12.91
N ALA A 159 12.23 -13.10 -13.80
CA ALA A 159 12.67 -13.20 -15.18
C ALA A 159 11.55 -12.71 -16.10
N ALA A 160 11.80 -11.61 -16.81
CA ALA A 160 10.90 -11.09 -17.84
C ALA A 160 11.27 -11.71 -19.20
N ASP A 161 10.27 -12.09 -19.99
CA ASP A 161 10.45 -12.59 -21.36
C ASP A 161 9.72 -11.64 -22.32
N SER A 162 10.52 -10.73 -22.91
CA SER A 162 10.04 -9.67 -23.81
C SER A 162 9.34 -10.17 -25.07
N ARG A 163 9.38 -11.48 -25.36
CA ARG A 163 8.63 -12.09 -26.46
C ARG A 163 7.14 -12.28 -26.14
N THR A 164 6.75 -12.15 -24.88
CA THR A 164 5.35 -12.27 -24.42
C THR A 164 4.64 -10.93 -24.26
N ALA A 165 5.31 -9.82 -24.61
CA ALA A 165 4.72 -8.49 -24.55
C ALA A 165 3.50 -8.42 -25.49
N PRO A 166 2.35 -7.88 -25.04
CA PRO A 166 1.23 -7.61 -25.94
C PRO A 166 1.70 -6.67 -27.05
N ALA A 167 1.30 -6.94 -28.30
CA ALA A 167 1.65 -6.11 -29.45
C ALA A 167 1.26 -4.66 -29.13
N ALA A 168 2.26 -3.78 -29.04
CA ALA A 168 2.03 -2.37 -28.75
C ALA A 168 1.13 -1.80 -29.85
N THR A 169 -0.14 -1.49 -29.52
CA THR A 169 -0.95 -0.60 -30.34
C THR A 169 -0.25 0.76 -30.32
N ALA A 170 0.48 1.04 -31.38
CA ALA A 170 1.00 2.36 -31.68
C ALA A 170 -0.18 3.32 -31.81
N ASN A 171 -0.24 4.31 -30.92
CA ASN A 171 -1.02 5.54 -31.12
C ASN A 171 -0.03 6.69 -31.29
#